data_AF-A0A2N6CUU0-F1
#
_entry.id   AF-A0A2N6CUU0-F1
#
_cell.length_a   1.000
_cell.length_b   1.000
_cell.length_c   1.000
_cell.angle_alpha   90.00
_cell.angle_beta   90.00
_cell.angle_gamma   90.00
#
_symmetry.space_group_name_H-M   'P 1'
#
loop_
_entity.id
_entity.type
_entity.pdbx_description
1 polymer ?
#
loop_
_entity_poly.entity_id
_entity_poly.type
_entity_poly.pdbx_seq_one_letter_code
_entity_poly.pdbx_strand_id
1 'polypeptide(L)'
;MRMTRLALLIILPLLSSLFTTSQASTSSIGGDFTLIDHECKTFRLQQLRGKVVLLFFGYTFCPDICPTELAGVSRVLDGLGTDADRVQ
;
A
#
# COMPACT_ATOMS: atom_id res chain seq x y z
N MET A 1 12.71 -14.87 55.57
CA MET A 1 11.55 -15.18 54.69
C MET A 1 10.67 -13.97 54.31
N ARG A 2 10.80 -12.78 54.94
CA ARG A 2 10.09 -11.54 54.54
C ARG A 2 10.80 -10.70 53.46
N MET A 3 12.13 -10.76 53.35
CA MET A 3 12.89 -9.94 52.39
C MET A 3 12.82 -10.43 50.94
N THR A 4 12.63 -11.73 50.70
CA THR A 4 12.50 -12.30 49.34
C THR A 4 11.19 -11.91 48.65
N ARG A 5 10.12 -11.63 49.41
CA ARG A 5 8.84 -11.14 48.85
C ARG A 5 8.90 -9.68 48.41
N LEU A 6 9.75 -8.86 49.03
CA LEU A 6 9.89 -7.45 48.70
C LEU A 6 10.70 -7.23 47.40
N ALA A 7 11.72 -8.05 47.16
CA ALA A 7 12.49 -8.02 45.91
C ALA A 7 11.63 -8.38 44.68
N LEU A 8 10.70 -9.34 44.82
CA LEU A 8 9.83 -9.77 43.72
C LEU A 8 8.82 -8.68 43.31
N LEU A 9 8.36 -7.85 44.25
CA LEU A 9 7.43 -6.74 43.99
C LEU A 9 8.08 -5.55 43.25
N ILE A 10 9.41 -5.41 43.35
CA ILE A 10 10.16 -4.31 42.69
C ILE A 10 10.71 -4.77 41.33
N ILE A 11 11.06 -6.05 41.19
CA ILE A 11 11.63 -6.61 39.94
C ILE A 11 10.56 -6.81 38.87
N LEU A 12 9.32 -7.12 39.24
CA LEU A 12 8.22 -7.35 38.29
C LEU A 12 7.83 -6.12 37.45
N PRO A 13 7.64 -4.90 38.00
CA PRO A 13 7.35 -3.72 37.18
C PRO A 13 8.56 -3.23 36.37
N LEU A 14 9.79 -3.56 36.81
CA LEU A 14 11.02 -3.23 36.09
C LEU A 14 11.16 -4.05 34.79
N LEU A 15 10.71 -5.32 34.81
CA LEU A 15 10.66 -6.17 33.62
C LEU A 15 9.61 -5.69 32.60
N SER A 16 8.50 -5.10 33.05
CA SER A 16 7.42 -4.60 32.19
C SER A 16 7.85 -3.40 31.32
N SER A 17 8.85 -2.60 31.76
CA SER A 17 9.36 -1.47 30.98
C SER A 17 10.28 -1.88 29.82
N LEU A 18 10.73 -3.14 29.76
CA LEU A 18 11.53 -3.65 28.63
C LEU A 18 10.68 -4.06 27.43
N PHE A 19 9.36 -4.23 27.62
CA PHE A 19 8.41 -4.54 26.56
C PHE A 19 7.74 -3.26 26.04
N THR A 20 8.53 -2.30 25.57
CA THR A 20 8.00 -1.32 24.61
C THR A 20 7.68 -2.10 23.34
N THR A 21 6.40 -2.46 23.17
CA THR A 21 5.90 -2.98 21.89
C THR A 21 6.20 -1.94 20.82
N SER A 22 7.17 -2.24 19.95
CA SER A 22 7.44 -1.46 18.76
C SER A 22 6.15 -1.39 17.95
N GLN A 23 5.48 -0.23 17.97
CA GLN A 23 4.29 0.01 17.19
C GLN A 23 4.77 0.24 15.76
N ALA A 24 4.71 -0.82 14.94
CA ALA A 24 4.94 -0.70 13.52
C ALA A 24 3.91 0.28 12.95
N SER A 25 4.35 1.48 12.61
CA SER A 25 3.55 2.45 11.88
C SER A 25 3.32 1.90 10.47
N THR A 26 2.10 1.43 10.19
CA THR A 26 1.68 1.15 8.82
C THR A 26 1.52 2.48 8.10
N SER A 27 2.58 2.96 7.44
CA SER A 27 2.44 4.05 6.49
C SER A 27 1.46 3.61 5.42
N SER A 28 0.29 4.26 5.30
CA SER A 28 -0.66 3.94 4.24
C SER A 28 -0.06 4.37 2.91
N ILE A 29 0.14 3.42 1.99
CA ILE A 29 0.54 3.74 0.62
C ILE A 29 -0.66 4.36 -0.12
N GLY A 30 -0.42 5.51 -0.73
CA GLY A 30 -1.38 6.18 -1.61
C GLY A 30 -2.23 7.26 -0.95
N GLY A 31 -3.23 7.71 -1.70
CA GLY A 31 -4.12 8.81 -1.36
C GLY A 31 -4.86 9.28 -2.60
N ASP A 32 -5.86 10.12 -2.37
CA ASP A 32 -6.61 10.78 -3.43
C ASP A 32 -5.71 11.75 -4.23
N PHE A 33 -5.79 11.72 -5.56
CA PHE A 33 -5.04 12.63 -6.43
C PHE A 33 -5.90 13.18 -7.58
N THR A 34 -5.47 14.32 -8.12
CA THR A 34 -6.06 14.96 -9.31
C THR A 34 -4.95 15.26 -10.31
N LEU A 35 -5.14 14.83 -11.55
CA LEU A 35 -4.19 15.01 -12.66
C LEU A 35 -4.93 15.45 -13.93
N ILE A 36 -4.17 15.71 -14.99
CA ILE A 36 -4.69 15.88 -16.34
C ILE A 36 -4.38 14.61 -17.14
N ASP A 37 -5.38 14.05 -17.80
CA ASP A 37 -5.21 12.85 -18.63
C ASP A 37 -4.67 13.19 -20.04
N HIS A 38 -4.53 12.15 -20.87
CA HIS A 38 -4.02 12.25 -22.24
C HIS A 38 -4.99 12.97 -23.20
N GLU A 39 -6.24 13.20 -22.81
CA GLU A 39 -7.23 13.98 -23.56
C GLU A 39 -7.32 15.44 -23.05
N CYS A 40 -6.39 15.87 -22.19
CA CYS A 40 -6.38 17.17 -21.53
C CYS A 40 -7.60 17.42 -20.61
N LYS A 41 -8.19 16.36 -20.04
CA LYS A 41 -9.30 16.45 -19.09
C LYS A 41 -8.82 16.26 -17.66
N THR A 42 -9.57 16.83 -16.70
CA THR A 42 -9.31 16.64 -15.27
C THR A 42 -9.68 15.22 -14.85
N PHE A 43 -8.67 14.43 -14.45
CA PHE A 43 -8.81 13.11 -13.88
C PHE A 43 -8.68 13.14 -12.35
N ARG A 44 -9.52 12.37 -11.67
CA ARG A 44 -9.59 12.25 -10.21
C ARG A 44 -9.66 10.78 -9.85
N LEU A 45 -8.75 10.29 -8.99
CA LEU A 45 -8.76 8.89 -8.57
C LEU A 45 -10.11 8.47 -7.97
N GLN A 46 -10.82 9.39 -7.31
CA GLN A 46 -12.14 9.14 -6.73
C GLN A 46 -13.20 8.73 -7.77
N GLN A 47 -13.01 9.06 -9.05
CA GLN A 47 -13.91 8.66 -10.14
C GLN A 47 -13.89 7.15 -10.38
N LEU A 48 -12.84 6.45 -9.94
CA LEU A 48 -12.67 5.01 -10.10
C LEU A 48 -13.15 4.19 -8.89
N ARG A 49 -13.77 4.83 -7.89
CA ARG A 49 -14.28 4.13 -6.70
C ARG A 49 -15.28 3.02 -7.09
N GLY A 50 -15.11 1.85 -6.49
CA GLY A 50 -15.91 0.66 -6.80
C GLY A 50 -15.29 -0.26 -7.86
N LYS A 51 -14.18 0.15 -8.48
CA LYS A 51 -13.37 -0.70 -9.36
C LYS A 51 -12.03 -1.04 -8.71
N VAL A 52 -11.41 -2.13 -9.17
CA VAL A 52 -10.01 -2.42 -8.89
C VAL A 52 -9.17 -1.49 -9.75
N VAL A 53 -8.24 -0.74 -9.16
CA VAL A 53 -7.37 0.19 -9.90
C VAL A 53 -5.96 -0.37 -9.99
N LEU A 54 -5.49 -0.58 -11.22
CA LEU A 54 -4.12 -0.95 -11.52
C LEU A 54 -3.31 0.31 -11.83
N LEU A 55 -2.55 0.79 -10.85
CA LEU A 55 -1.76 2.00 -10.99
C LEU A 55 -0.30 1.69 -11.36
N PHE A 56 0.12 2.15 -12.53
CA PHE A 56 1.51 2.05 -13.01
C PHE A 56 2.14 3.44 -13.12
N PHE A 57 3.39 3.58 -12.65
CA PHE A 57 4.17 4.81 -12.76
C PHE A 57 5.26 4.64 -13.82
N GLY A 58 5.21 5.47 -14.87
CA GLY A 58 6.17 5.42 -15.98
C GLY A 58 6.25 6.74 -16.74
N TYR A 59 7.02 6.77 -17.83
CA TYR A 59 7.20 7.93 -18.70
C TYR A 59 7.42 7.49 -20.15
N THR A 60 7.14 8.38 -21.10
CA THR A 60 7.05 8.05 -22.54
C THR A 60 8.41 7.79 -23.20
N PHE A 61 9.49 8.35 -22.67
CA PHE A 61 10.85 8.16 -23.19
C PHE A 61 11.60 7.02 -22.48
N CYS A 62 10.87 6.01 -22.03
CA CYS A 62 11.41 4.84 -21.35
C CYS A 62 11.59 3.71 -22.38
N PRO A 63 12.82 3.40 -22.81
CA PRO A 63 13.03 2.64 -24.04
C PRO A 63 12.78 1.12 -23.93
N ASP A 64 12.60 0.58 -22.73
CA ASP A 64 12.58 -0.88 -22.53
C ASP A 64 11.54 -1.35 -21.49
N ILE A 65 11.77 -1.04 -20.20
CA ILE A 65 10.95 -1.63 -19.13
C ILE A 65 9.50 -1.16 -19.18
N CYS A 66 9.25 0.12 -19.45
CA CYS A 66 7.89 0.66 -19.45
C CYS A 66 6.98 0.07 -20.55
N PRO A 67 7.40 -0.03 -21.83
CA PRO A 67 6.59 -0.73 -22.84
C PRO A 67 6.43 -2.21 -22.52
N THR A 68 7.44 -2.86 -21.95
CA THR A 68 7.37 -4.27 -21.54
C THR A 68 6.34 -4.51 -20.43
N GLU A 69 6.35 -3.67 -19.39
CA GLU A 69 5.38 -3.75 -18.29
C GLU A 69 3.96 -3.47 -18.77
N LEU A 70 3.74 -2.44 -19.60
CA LEU A 70 2.43 -2.14 -20.18
C LEU A 70 1.92 -3.28 -21.08
N ALA A 71 2.79 -3.96 -21.83
CA ALA A 71 2.43 -5.17 -22.56
C ALA A 71 2.03 -6.33 -21.61
N GLY A 72 2.64 -6.40 -20.43
CA GLY A 72 2.25 -7.32 -19.36
C GLY A 72 0.85 -7.01 -18.83
N VAL A 73 0.56 -5.75 -18.55
CA VAL A 73 -0.77 -5.28 -18.12
C VAL A 73 -1.83 -5.64 -19.15
N SER A 74 -1.59 -5.39 -20.44
CA SER A 74 -2.52 -5.76 -21.51
C SER A 74 -2.87 -7.24 -21.48
N ARG A 75 -1.87 -8.13 -21.34
CA ARG A 75 -2.08 -9.58 -21.27
C ARG A 75 -2.89 -10.00 -20.05
N VAL A 76 -2.69 -9.33 -18.91
CA VAL A 76 -3.48 -9.59 -17.69
C VAL A 76 -4.94 -9.20 -17.92
N LEU A 77 -5.20 -8.03 -18.50
CA LEU A 77 -6.56 -7.56 -18.79
C LEU A 77 -7.28 -8.49 -19.79
N ASP A 78 -6.59 -8.93 -20.84
CA ASP A 78 -7.14 -9.90 -21.81
C ASP A 78 -7.50 -11.24 -21.13
N GLY A 79 -6.65 -11.68 -20.19
CA GLY A 79 -6.84 -12.92 -19.45
C GLY A 79 -8.01 -12.91 -18.45
N LEU A 80 -8.50 -11.74 -18.04
CA LEU A 80 -9.64 -11.63 -17.11
C LEU A 80 -11.00 -11.92 -17.76
N GLY A 81 -11.11 -11.87 -19.09
CA GLY A 81 -12.38 -12.05 -19.78
C GLY A 81 -13.43 -11.05 -19.31
N THR A 82 -14.61 -11.53 -18.90
CA THR A 82 -15.73 -10.67 -18.45
C THR A 82 -15.45 -9.90 -17.17
N ASP A 83 -14.48 -10.32 -16.35
CA ASP A 83 -14.12 -9.59 -15.14
C ASP A 83 -13.29 -8.32 -15.42
N ALA A 84 -12.77 -8.14 -16.64
CA ALA A 84 -11.98 -6.97 -17.01
C ALA A 84 -12.76 -5.65 -16.82
N ASP A 85 -14.09 -5.67 -16.95
CA ASP A 85 -14.96 -4.51 -16.72
C ASP A 85 -14.89 -3.96 -15.28
N ARG A 86 -14.41 -4.77 -14.33
CA ARG A 86 -14.26 -4.44 -12.91
C ARG A 86 -12.90 -3.80 -12.60
N VAL A 87 -11.99 -3.75 -13.57
CA VAL A 87 -10.64 -3.20 -13.44
C VAL A 87 -10.54 -1.89 -14.23
N GLN A 88 -9.72 -0.96 -13.74
CA GLN A 88 -9.28 0.25 -14.43
C GLN A 88 -7.78 0.41 -14.36
#